data_AF-A0A0F9Q7T6-F1
#
_entry.id   AF-A0A0F9Q7T6-F1
#
_cell.length_a   1.000
_cell.length_b   1.000
_cell.length_c   1.000
_cell.angle_alpha   90.00
_cell.angle_beta   90.00
_cell.angle_gamma   90.00
#
_symmetry.space_group_name_H-M   'P 1'
#
loop_
_entity.id
_entity.type
_entity.pdbx_description
1 polymer ?
#
loop_
_entity_poly.entity_id
_entity_poly.type
_entity_poly.pdbx_seq_one_letter_code
_entity_poly.pdbx_strand_id
1 'polypeptide(L)' 'MKPKHVWIIEYGTGSEWNPDSDHDGDFTIFFVKRDAVEHMKKNHTGHPTNLRVRKYMREEK' A
#
# COMPACT_ATOMS: atom_id res chain seq x y z
N MET A 1 3.02 1.57 23.14
CA MET A 1 4.15 1.32 22.21
C MET A 1 3.67 1.62 20.79
N LYS A 2 4.38 2.46 20.02
CA LYS A 2 4.06 2.64 18.60
C LYS A 2 4.53 1.39 17.84
N PRO A 3 3.77 0.86 16.87
CA PRO A 3 4.18 -0.29 16.08
C PRO A 3 5.45 0.03 15.27
N LYS A 4 6.42 -0.89 15.28
CA LYS A 4 7.72 -0.76 14.59
C LYS A 4 7.63 -0.88 13.07
N HIS A 5 6.45 -1.24 12.56
CA HIS A 5 6.19 -1.38 11.14
C HIS A 5 4.81 -0.85 10.81
N VAL A 6 4.66 -0.50 9.54
CA VAL A 6 3.39 -0.13 8.94
C VAL A 6 3.19 -0.92 7.65
N TRP A 7 1.96 -0.97 7.19
CA TRP A 7 1.56 -1.54 5.93
C TRP A 7 1.05 -0.39 5.07
N ILE A 8 1.45 -0.35 3.81
CA ILE A 8 0.94 0.63 2.84
C ILE A 8 0.44 -0.10 1.60
N ILE A 9 -0.37 0.59 0.81
CA ILE A 9 -0.79 0.13 -0.51
C ILE A 9 0.05 0.90 -1.53
N GLU A 10 0.83 0.19 -2.34
CA GLU A 10 1.56 0.76 -3.47
C GLU A 10 0.71 0.63 -4.73
N TYR A 11 0.66 1.72 -5.49
CA TYR A 11 0.05 1.79 -6.80
C TYR A 11 1.06 1.39 -7.86
N GLY A 12 0.59 0.64 -8.85
CA GLY A 12 1.37 0.28 -10.01
C GLY A 12 0.62 0.55 -11.30
N THR A 13 1.38 0.69 -12.39
CA THR A 13 0.85 1.00 -13.72
C THR A 13 1.02 -0.17 -14.69
N GLY A 14 0.14 -0.26 -15.68
CA GLY A 14 0.20 -1.28 -16.73
C GLY A 14 -0.31 -2.67 -16.31
N SER A 15 -0.03 -3.65 -17.17
CA SER A 15 -0.44 -5.05 -17.00
C SER A 15 0.47 -5.88 -16.10
N GLU A 16 1.71 -5.43 -15.89
CA GLU A 16 2.72 -6.04 -15.03
C GLU A 16 3.10 -5.07 -13.91
N TRP A 17 3.48 -5.57 -12.74
CA TRP A 17 3.78 -4.69 -11.60
C TRP A 17 4.96 -3.78 -11.88
N ASN A 18 4.65 -2.50 -12.12
CA ASN A 18 5.60 -1.38 -12.20
C ASN A 18 5.15 -0.31 -11.22
N PRO A 19 6.01 0.16 -10.30
CA PRO A 19 5.63 1.18 -9.33
C PRO A 19 5.21 2.46 -10.05
N ASP A 20 4.06 3.01 -9.66
CA ASP A 20 3.59 4.28 -10.17
C ASP A 20 4.30 5.42 -9.44
N SER A 21 5.30 6.01 -10.10
CA SER A 21 6.07 7.14 -9.57
C SER A 21 5.24 8.41 -9.38
N ASP A 22 4.09 8.54 -10.04
CA ASP A 22 3.18 9.69 -9.83
C ASP A 22 2.37 9.54 -8.53
N HIS A 23 2.26 8.32 -8.00
CA HIS A 23 1.58 8.00 -6.74
C HIS A 23 2.54 7.74 -5.56
N ASP A 24 3.84 8.00 -5.72
CA ASP A 24 4.88 7.74 -4.71
C ASP A 24 4.69 8.58 -3.42
N GLY A 25 3.76 9.57 -3.43
CA GLY A 25 3.39 10.38 -2.27
C GLY A 25 2.03 10.03 -1.63
N ASP A 26 1.19 9.21 -2.28
CA ASP A 26 -0.21 9.03 -1.89
C ASP A 26 -0.44 7.65 -1.25
N PHE A 27 0.32 7.36 -0.19
CA PHE A 27 0.25 6.10 0.54
C PHE A 27 -0.59 6.21 1.81
N THR A 28 -1.64 5.41 1.90
CA THR A 28 -2.39 5.22 3.14
C THR A 28 -1.62 4.29 4.08
N ILE A 29 -1.39 4.75 5.31
CA ILE A 29 -0.66 4.00 6.34
C ILE A 29 -1.63 3.17 7.18
N PHE A 30 -1.34 1.87 7.29
CA PHE A 30 -2.09 0.93 8.12
C PHE A 30 -1.16 0.27 9.14
N PHE A 31 -1.64 0.09 10.37
CA PHE A 31 -0.88 -0.62 11.41
C PHE A 31 -1.14 -2.13 11.41
N VAL A 32 -2.22 -2.55 10.76
CA VAL A 32 -2.66 -3.94 10.67
C VAL A 32 -2.77 -4.33 9.20
N LYS A 33 -2.14 -5.46 8.82
CA LYS A 33 -2.16 -5.97 7.44
C LYS A 33 -3.58 -6.16 6.91
N ARG A 34 -4.47 -6.70 7.76
CA ARG A 34 -5.86 -6.99 7.40
C ARG A 34 -6.57 -5.73 6.92
N ASP A 35 -6.42 -4.63 7.65
CA ASP A 35 -7.08 -3.36 7.34
C ASP A 35 -6.60 -2.80 5.99
N ALA A 36 -5.29 -2.91 5.69
CA ALA A 36 -4.74 -2.54 4.38
C ALA A 36 -5.34 -3.38 3.24
N VAL A 37 -5.47 -4.69 3.44
CA VAL A 37 -6.04 -5.60 2.45
C VAL A 37 -7.54 -5.35 2.27
N GLU A 38 -8.29 -5.14 3.35
CA GLU A 38 -9.71 -4.80 3.28
C GLU A 38 -9.95 -3.46 2.61
N HIS A 39 -9.11 -2.46 2.89
CA HIS A 39 -9.18 -1.16 2.24
C HIS A 39 -8.92 -1.28 0.74
N MET A 40 -7.86 -1.99 0.33
CA MET A 40 -7.56 -2.27 -1.08
C MET A 40 -8.73 -2.98 -1.78
N LYS A 41 -9.35 -3.98 -1.13
CA LYS A 41 -10.50 -4.71 -1.70
C LYS A 41 -11.77 -3.87 -1.79
N LYS A 42 -11.99 -2.93 -0.87
CA LYS A 42 -13.21 -2.10 -0.84
C LYS A 42 -13.15 -0.90 -1.77
N ASN A 43 -11.99 -0.25 -1.84
CA ASN A 43 -11.85 1.04 -2.53
C ASN A 43 -11.24 0.91 -3.92
N HIS A 44 -10.61 -0.23 -4.25
CA HIS A 44 -9.87 -0.38 -5.50
C HIS A 44 -10.32 -1.58 -6.35
N THR A 45 -11.53 -2.08 -6.11
CA THR A 45 -12.18 -3.16 -6.87
C THR A 45 -12.40 -2.85 -8.36
N GLY A 46 -12.21 -1.61 -8.79
CA GLY A 46 -12.29 -1.17 -10.19
C GLY A 46 -11.03 -0.49 -10.74
N HIS A 47 -9.95 -0.41 -9.96
CA HIS A 47 -8.66 0.07 -10.47
C HIS A 47 -7.97 -1.06 -11.25
N PRO A 48 -7.18 -0.76 -12.30
CA PRO A 48 -6.33 -1.75 -12.93
C PRO A 48 -5.52 -2.45 -11.84
N THR A 49 -5.52 -3.78 -11.87
CA THR A 49 -5.27 -4.75 -10.79
C THR A 49 -3.88 -4.68 -10.14
N ASN A 50 -3.13 -3.62 -10.38
CA ASN A 50 -1.72 -3.52 -10.14
C ASN A 50 -1.42 -2.84 -8.80
N LEU A 51 -2.15 -3.23 -7.76
CA LEU A 51 -1.94 -2.77 -6.39
C LEU A 51 -1.29 -3.86 -5.55
N ARG A 52 -0.41 -3.46 -4.64
CA ARG A 52 0.15 -4.40 -3.67
C ARG A 52 0.19 -3.81 -2.27
N VAL A 53 -0.04 -4.66 -1.28
CA VAL A 53 0.14 -4.32 0.13
C VAL A 53 1.56 -4.68 0.54
N ARG A 54 2.35 -3.70 0.98
CA ARG A 54 3.76 -3.89 1.38
C ARG A 54 4.00 -3.44 2.81
N LYS A 55 4.86 -4.18 3.51
CA LYS A 55 5.28 -3.91 4.90
C LYS A 55 6.51 -3.01 4.88
N TYR A 56 6.43 -1.87 5.56
CA TYR A 56 7.53 -0.94 5.76
C TYR A 56 7.95 -0.95 7.23
N MET A 57 9.25 -1.13 7.46
CA MET A 57 9.83 -0.94 8.78
C MET A 57 10.01 0.57 8.98
N ARG A 58 9.53 1.10 10.10
CA ARG A 58 9.78 2.50 10.43
C ARG A 58 11.24 2.59 10.87
N GLU A 59 12.09 3.22 10.08
CA GLU A 59 13.43 3.60 10.55
C GLU A 59 13.24 4.54 11.76
N GLU A 60 13.67 4.08 12.93
CA GLU A 60 13.79 4.92 14.12
C GLU A 60 15.01 5.84 13.88
N LYS A 61 14.77 7.08 13.44
CA LYS A 61 15.74 8.17 13.53
C LYS A 61 15.78 8.73 14.94
#